data_AF-A0A8J3NB05-F1
#
_entry.id   AF-A0A8J3NB05-F1
#
_cell.length_a   1.000
_cell.length_b   1.000
_cell.length_c   1.000
_cell.angle_alpha   90.00
_cell.angle_beta   90.00
_cell.angle_gamma   90.00
#
_symmetry.space_group_name_H-M   'P 1'
#
loop_
_entity.id
_entity.type
_entity.pdbx_description
1 polymer ?
#
loop_
_entity_poly.entity_id
_entity_poly.type
_entity_poly.pdbx_seq_one_letter_code
_entity_poly.pdbx_strand_id
1 'polypeptide(L)'
;MHARATFTQVQPDKLDEAIRIYHDSIVPAAKQQRGFKNLLLLTDRTSGKCITISTWETEADLKANEDSGYYKQQLDKLAPYLSGSATRDIYEVSEAVMAMQ
;
A
#
# COMPACT_ATOMS: atom_id res chain seq x y z
N MET A 1 -12.49 11.48 -2.27
CA MET A 1 -11.41 10.62 -1.73
C MET A 1 -10.24 10.62 -2.69
N HIS A 2 -9.04 10.33 -2.19
CA HIS A 2 -7.83 10.17 -3.00
C HIS A 2 -7.25 8.78 -2.80
N ALA A 3 -6.57 8.26 -3.82
CA ALA A 3 -5.90 6.97 -3.77
C ALA A 3 -4.41 7.13 -4.04
N ARG A 4 -3.60 6.36 -3.33
CA ARG A 4 -2.22 6.06 -3.70
C ARG A 4 -2.15 4.63 -4.20
N ALA A 5 -1.66 4.44 -5.42
CA ALA A 5 -1.25 3.14 -5.92
C ALA A 5 0.27 3.02 -5.80
N THR A 6 0.74 2.01 -5.07
CA THR A 6 2.17 1.68 -4.95
C THR A 6 2.41 0.39 -5.71
N PHE A 7 3.32 0.44 -6.69
CA PHE A 7 3.71 -0.70 -7.50
C PHE A 7 5.04 -1.23 -7.00
N THR A 8 5.07 -2.54 -6.73
CA THR A 8 6.26 -3.23 -6.25
C THR A 8 6.47 -4.52 -7.01
N GLN A 9 7.73 -4.92 -7.10
CA GLN A 9 8.13 -6.22 -7.60
C GLN A 9 8.73 -7.00 -6.43
N VAL A 10 8.06 -8.07 -6.01
CA VAL A 10 8.51 -8.94 -4.90
C VAL A 10 9.20 -10.16 -5.50
N GLN A 11 10.21 -10.67 -4.81
CA GLN A 11 10.85 -11.93 -5.17
C GLN A 11 9.80 -13.05 -5.12
N PRO A 12 9.67 -13.91 -6.16
CA PRO A 12 8.58 -14.89 -6.24
C PRO A 12 8.46 -15.82 -5.03
N ASP A 13 9.59 -16.21 -4.42
CA ASP A 13 9.67 -17.07 -3.24
C ASP A 13 9.42 -16.32 -1.91
N LYS A 14 9.20 -15.01 -1.94
CA LYS A 14 9.01 -14.13 -0.78
C LYS A 14 7.63 -13.49 -0.69
N LEU A 15 6.74 -13.84 -1.61
CA LEU A 15 5.44 -13.18 -1.70
C LEU A 15 4.57 -13.40 -0.45
N ASP A 16 4.58 -14.61 0.11
CA ASP A 16 3.80 -14.91 1.32
C ASP A 16 4.34 -14.16 2.55
N GLU A 17 5.65 -13.97 2.66
CA GLU A 17 6.29 -13.14 3.68
C GLU A 17 5.82 -11.68 3.56
N ALA A 18 5.82 -11.14 2.33
CA ALA A 18 5.36 -9.78 2.08
C ALA A 18 3.87 -9.63 2.47
N ILE A 19 3.01 -10.57 2.10
CA ILE A 19 1.59 -10.58 2.47
C ILE A 19 1.41 -10.61 4.00
N ARG A 20 2.20 -11.43 4.71
CA ARG A 20 2.18 -11.47 6.19
C ARG A 20 2.56 -10.11 6.79
N ILE A 21 3.58 -9.43 6.26
CA ILE A 21 3.97 -8.08 6.71
C ILE A 21 2.83 -7.07 6.52
N TYR A 22 2.08 -7.18 5.42
CA TYR A 22 0.88 -6.36 5.23
C TYR A 22 -0.16 -6.61 6.31
N HIS A 23 -0.50 -7.87 6.55
CA HIS A 23 -1.50 -8.26 7.53
C HIS A 23 -1.10 -7.88 8.97
N ASP A 24 0.11 -8.22 9.38
CA ASP A 24 0.55 -8.13 10.78
C ASP A 24 1.05 -6.74 11.16
N SER A 25 1.47 -5.93 10.18
CA SER A 25 2.17 -4.67 10.46
C SER A 25 1.63 -3.47 9.70
N ILE A 26 1.57 -3.53 8.36
CA ILE A 26 1.24 -2.34 7.55
C ILE A 26 -0.24 -1.96 7.70
N VAL A 27 -1.16 -2.93 7.63
CA VAL A 27 -2.61 -2.66 7.74
C VAL A 27 -2.98 -2.10 9.12
N PRO A 28 -2.53 -2.70 10.25
CA PRO A 28 -2.78 -2.12 11.58
C PRO A 28 -2.24 -0.69 11.71
N ALA A 29 -1.02 -0.43 11.22
CA ALA A 29 -0.41 0.90 11.27
C ALA A 29 -1.15 1.90 10.36
N ALA A 30 -1.63 1.46 9.20
CA ALA A 30 -2.37 2.30 8.25
C ALA A 30 -3.71 2.75 8.83
N LYS A 31 -4.43 1.85 9.52
CA LYS A 31 -5.69 2.16 10.21
C LYS A 31 -5.56 3.25 11.27
N GLN A 32 -4.36 3.49 11.80
CA GLN A 32 -4.09 4.56 12.77
C GLN A 32 -3.81 5.92 12.12
N GLN A 33 -3.59 5.96 10.81
CA GLN A 33 -3.28 7.20 10.11
C GLN A 33 -4.54 8.05 9.93
N ARG A 34 -4.41 9.35 10.18
CA ARG A 34 -5.48 10.32 9.94
C ARG A 34 -5.94 10.25 8.48
N GLY A 35 -7.25 10.18 8.28
CA GLY A 35 -7.85 10.20 6.95
C GLY A 35 -7.76 8.88 6.17
N PHE A 36 -7.10 7.84 6.69
CA PHE A 36 -7.08 6.51 6.05
C PHE A 36 -8.49 5.93 5.94
N LYS A 37 -8.81 5.34 4.79
CA LYS A 37 -10.13 4.75 4.51
C LYS A 37 -10.06 3.27 4.20
N ASN A 38 -9.17 2.86 3.30
CA ASN A 38 -9.04 1.46 2.92
C ASN A 38 -7.64 1.13 2.40
N LEU A 39 -7.31 -0.17 2.39
CA LEU A 39 -6.14 -0.71 1.71
C LEU A 39 -6.52 -2.00 0.98
N LEU A 40 -6.17 -2.07 -0.30
CA LEU A 40 -6.19 -3.29 -1.10
C LEU A 40 -4.76 -3.70 -1.42
N LEU A 41 -4.45 -4.98 -1.22
CA LEU A 41 -3.21 -5.59 -1.70
C LEU A 41 -3.58 -6.56 -2.81
N LEU A 42 -3.09 -6.28 -4.02
CA LEU A 42 -3.24 -7.13 -5.18
C LEU A 42 -1.89 -7.79 -5.46
N THR A 43 -1.89 -9.10 -5.67
CA THR A 43 -0.67 -9.88 -5.91
C THR A 43 -0.84 -10.77 -7.13
N ASP A 44 0.11 -10.70 -8.06
CA ASP A 44 0.30 -11.72 -9.08
C ASP A 44 1.37 -12.69 -8.59
N ARG A 45 0.95 -13.91 -8.22
CA ARG A 45 1.86 -14.94 -7.69
C ARG A 45 2.86 -15.47 -8.72
N THR A 46 2.52 -15.38 -10.01
CA THR A 46 3.37 -15.89 -11.08
C THR A 46 4.52 -14.93 -11.36
N SER A 47 4.21 -13.63 -11.48
CA SER A 47 5.21 -12.62 -11.79
C SER A 47 5.88 -12.01 -10.56
N GLY A 48 5.28 -12.10 -9.37
CA GLY A 48 5.71 -11.39 -8.16
C GLY A 48 5.29 -9.93 -8.11
N LYS A 49 4.51 -9.45 -9.10
CA LYS A 49 4.01 -8.08 -9.14
C LYS A 49 2.99 -7.86 -8.04
N CYS A 50 3.16 -6.78 -7.28
CA CYS A 50 2.24 -6.36 -6.25
C CYS A 50 1.78 -4.92 -6.47
N ILE A 51 0.49 -4.67 -6.24
CA ILE A 51 -0.10 -3.34 -6.24
C ILE A 51 -0.79 -3.13 -4.90
N THR A 52 -0.40 -2.09 -4.19
CA THR A 52 -1.08 -1.65 -2.97
C THR A 52 -1.85 -0.38 -3.28
N ILE A 53 -3.18 -0.42 -3.11
CA ILE A 53 -4.04 0.73 -3.26
C ILE A 53 -4.49 1.15 -1.87
N SER A 54 -4.08 2.33 -1.41
CA SER A 54 -4.59 2.93 -0.17
C SER A 54 -5.47 4.13 -0.50
N THR A 55 -6.65 4.23 0.13
CA THR A 55 -7.57 5.36 -0.06
C THR A 55 -7.62 6.24 1.18
N TRP A 56 -7.81 7.54 0.94
CA TRP A 56 -7.73 8.61 1.92
C TRP A 56 -8.92 9.57 1.74
N GLU A 57 -9.38 10.16 2.84
CA GLU A 57 -10.47 11.14 2.86
C GLU A 57 -10.14 12.32 1.93
N THR A 58 -9.02 13.00 2.19
CA THR A 58 -8.56 14.16 1.43
C THR A 58 -7.17 13.95 0.85
N GLU A 59 -6.80 14.75 -0.16
CA GLU A 59 -5.44 14.75 -0.71
C GLU A 59 -4.42 15.20 0.35
N ALA A 60 -4.82 16.14 1.21
CA ALA A 60 -3.99 16.66 2.28
C ALA A 60 -3.64 15.58 3.32
N ASP A 61 -4.60 14.72 3.70
CA ASP A 61 -4.32 13.60 4.60
C ASP A 61 -3.33 12.60 3.98
N LEU A 62 -3.47 12.31 2.67
CA LEU A 62 -2.52 11.47 1.93
C LEU A 62 -1.12 12.08 1.89
N LYS A 63 -1.00 13.37 1.54
CA LYS A 63 0.30 14.07 1.49
C LYS A 63 0.96 14.15 2.85
N ALA A 64 0.21 14.51 3.89
CA ALA A 64 0.71 14.52 5.27
C ALA A 64 1.21 13.12 5.71
N ASN A 65 0.54 12.05 5.28
CA ASN A 65 1.02 10.68 5.51
C ASN A 65 2.39 10.43 4.83
N GLU A 66 2.62 10.94 3.63
CA GLU A 66 3.92 10.82 2.95
C GLU A 66 5.00 11.64 3.64
N ASP A 67 4.70 12.91 3.94
CA ASP A 67 5.65 13.86 4.52
C ASP A 67 6.06 13.48 5.95
N SER A 68 5.20 12.76 6.68
CA SER A 68 5.50 12.25 8.02
C SER A 68 6.61 11.18 8.06
N GLY A 69 7.04 10.67 6.90
CA GLY A 69 7.95 9.53 6.80
C GLY A 69 7.29 8.17 7.02
N TYR A 70 6.01 8.13 7.42
CA TYR A 70 5.25 6.89 7.59
C TYR A 70 5.33 6.00 6.34
N TYR A 71 5.08 6.59 5.16
CA TYR A 71 5.07 5.84 3.90
C TYR A 71 6.42 5.15 3.66
N LYS A 72 7.51 5.90 3.82
CA LYS A 72 8.86 5.37 3.68
C LYS A 72 9.12 4.25 4.68
N GLN A 73 8.75 4.44 5.95
CA GLN A 73 8.89 3.41 6.98
C GLN A 73 8.15 2.11 6.63
N GLN A 74 6.95 2.20 6.05
CA GLN A 74 6.23 0.98 5.61
C GLN A 74 6.92 0.31 4.42
N LEU A 75 7.45 1.10 3.49
CA LEU A 75 8.17 0.57 2.33
C LEU A 75 9.49 -0.11 2.75
N ASP A 76 10.19 0.46 3.74
CA ASP A 76 11.44 -0.09 4.27
C ASP A 76 11.23 -1.48 4.91
N LYS A 77 10.04 -1.79 5.44
CA LYS A 77 9.68 -3.14 5.91
C LYS A 77 9.64 -4.17 4.78
N LEU A 78 9.33 -3.73 3.55
CA LEU A 78 9.23 -4.58 2.37
C LEU A 78 10.55 -4.65 1.60
N ALA A 79 11.44 -3.66 1.76
CA ALA A 79 12.68 -3.54 1.00
C ALA A 79 13.51 -4.84 0.89
N PRO A 80 13.66 -5.68 1.94
CA PRO A 80 14.40 -6.94 1.84
C PRO A 80 13.79 -7.98 0.88
N TYR A 81 12.50 -7.84 0.56
CA TYR A 81 11.74 -8.79 -0.25
C TYR A 81 11.52 -8.30 -1.69
N LEU A 82 11.84 -7.03 -1.96
CA LEU A 82 11.69 -6.46 -3.30
C LEU A 82 12.83 -6.92 -4.21
N SER A 83 12.54 -7.09 -5.50
CA SER A 83 13.55 -7.32 -6.55
C SER A 83 13.75 -6.09 -7.43
N GLY A 84 13.26 -4.93 -7.00
CA GLY A 84 13.35 -3.65 -7.72
C GLY A 84 12.81 -2.48 -6.89
N SER A 85 12.97 -1.27 -7.41
CA SER A 85 12.45 -0.07 -6.76
C SER A 85 10.93 0.00 -6.85
N ALA A 86 10.29 0.45 -5.76
CA ALA A 86 8.86 0.74 -5.78
C ALA A 86 8.58 2.07 -6.48
N THR A 87 7.49 2.14 -7.24
CA THR A 87 6.94 3.39 -7.77
C THR A 87 5.58 3.67 -7.14
N ARG A 88 5.12 4.92 -7.24
CA ARG A 88 3.79 5.29 -6.76
C ARG A 88 3.17 6.37 -7.62
N ASP A 89 1.86 6.29 -7.74
CA ASP A 89 1.01 7.30 -8.38
C ASP A 89 -0.15 7.67 -7.45
N ILE A 90 -0.64 8.91 -7.58
CA ILE A 90 -1.76 9.45 -6.80
C ILE A 90 -2.92 9.74 -7.75
N TYR A 91 -4.14 9.43 -7.32
CA TYR A 91 -5.35 9.58 -8.10
C TYR A 91 -6.48 10.20 -7.27
N GLU A 92 -7.38 10.93 -7.93
CA GLU A 92 -8.72 11.17 -7.41
C GLU A 92 -9.54 9.89 -7.55
N VAL A 93 -10.31 9.54 -6.53
CA VAL A 93 -11.24 8.41 -6.60
C VAL A 93 -12.58 8.92 -7.14
N SER A 94 -12.83 8.70 -8.43
CA SER A 94 -14.08 9.12 -9.08
C SER A 94 -15.28 8.22 -8.73
N GLU A 95 -15.05 6.94 -8.44
CA GLU A 95 -16.08 5.98 -8.05
C GLU A 95 -15.48 4.93 -7.11
N ALA A 96 -16.21 4.53 -6.07
CA ALA A 96 -15.82 3.44 -5.18
C ALA A 96 -17.04 2.69 -4.64
N VAL A 97 -17.07 1.38 -4.85
CA VAL A 97 -18.04 0.48 -4.23
C VAL A 97 -17.31 -0.39 -3.22
N MET A 98 -17.70 -0.28 -1.95
CA MET A 98 -17.12 -1.07 -0.87
C MET A 98 -18.05 -2.25 -0.58
N ALA A 99 -17.87 -3.36 -1.29
CA ALA A 99 -18.54 -4.61 -0.94
C ALA A 99 -17.83 -5.22 0.30
N MET A 100 -18.60 -5.63 1.31
CA MET A 100 -18.06 -6.40 2.43
C MET A 100 -17.63 -7.78 1.91
N GLN A 101 -16.40 -8.17 2.25
CA GLN A 101 -15.84 -9.49 1.95
C GLN A 101 -15.99 -10.41 3.17
#